data_AF-A0A2N5GU36-F1
#
_entry.id   AF-A0A2N5GU36-F1
#
_cell.length_a   1.000
_cell.length_b   1.000
_cell.length_c   1.000
_cell.angle_alpha   90.00
_cell.angle_beta   90.00
_cell.angle_gamma   90.00
#
_symmetry.space_group_name_H-M   'P 1'
#
loop_
_entity.id
_entity.type
_entity.pdbx_description
1 polymer ?
#
loop_
_entity_poly.entity_id
_entity_poly.type
_entity_poly.pdbx_seq_one_letter_code
_entity_poly.pdbx_strand_id
1 'polypeptide(L)'
;MDFLEKIRPHLLSDDFFVQEFVMHALQEYPNVPPEWTELLLREAIDSKEKELVILANIDKFTFTDGAVALLAEGYRSAAKDRKHLFARLIANLDPELILEHRSTLAGILTPKAFELNEFLLNGGEEELWEEYGSVLAAMERDENFQQDLYTKAKRLAITLVK
;
A
#
# COMPACT_ATOMS: atom_id res chain seq x y z
N MET A 1 1.74 15.64 -26.04
CA MET A 1 1.67 16.36 -24.76
C MET A 1 1.10 15.37 -23.78
N ASP A 2 1.92 14.96 -22.83
CA ASP A 2 1.63 13.83 -21.94
C ASP A 2 0.68 14.28 -20.81
N PHE A 3 -0.18 13.38 -20.36
CA PHE A 3 -1.10 13.63 -19.25
C PHE A 3 -0.35 13.96 -17.96
N LEU A 4 0.73 13.21 -17.68
CA LEU A 4 1.56 13.42 -16.50
C LEU A 4 2.24 14.79 -16.50
N GLU A 5 2.70 15.27 -17.65
CA GLU A 5 3.27 16.62 -17.80
C GLU A 5 2.28 17.71 -17.39
N LYS A 6 0.99 17.53 -17.69
CA LYS A 6 -0.07 18.48 -17.33
C LYS A 6 -0.50 18.40 -15.88
N ILE A 7 -0.48 17.20 -15.29
CA ILE A 7 -0.88 17.01 -13.90
C ILE A 7 0.22 17.43 -12.92
N ARG A 8 1.49 17.22 -13.28
CA ARG A 8 2.63 17.44 -12.38
C ARG A 8 2.59 18.78 -11.61
N PRO A 9 2.28 19.95 -12.22
CA PRO A 9 2.24 21.22 -11.49
C PRO A 9 1.15 21.29 -10.41
N HIS A 10 0.14 20.42 -10.50
CA HIS A 10 -1.02 20.38 -9.62
C HIS A 10 -0.95 19.28 -8.56
N LEU A 11 0.10 18.46 -8.56
CA LEU A 11 0.29 17.33 -7.64
C LEU A 11 0.24 17.75 -6.16
N LEU A 12 0.83 18.90 -5.86
CA LEU A 12 0.86 19.51 -4.53
C LEU A 12 0.09 20.85 -4.50
N SER A 13 -0.97 20.98 -5.29
CA SER A 13 -1.74 22.23 -5.33
C SER A 13 -2.19 22.66 -3.92
N ASP A 14 -2.17 23.97 -3.66
CA ASP A 14 -2.74 24.56 -2.44
C ASP A 14 -4.26 24.61 -2.48
N ASP A 15 -4.86 24.50 -3.68
CA ASP A 15 -6.31 24.34 -3.82
C ASP A 15 -6.68 22.88 -3.53
N PHE A 16 -7.41 22.68 -2.43
CA PHE A 16 -7.84 21.38 -1.96
C PHE A 16 -8.58 20.58 -3.03
N PHE A 17 -9.50 21.21 -3.77
CA PHE A 17 -10.31 20.52 -4.79
C PHE A 17 -9.48 20.16 -6.01
N VAL A 18 -8.51 20.99 -6.37
CA VAL A 18 -7.56 20.67 -7.45
C VAL A 18 -6.70 19.47 -7.04
N GLN A 19 -6.19 19.45 -5.82
CA GLN A 19 -5.38 18.33 -5.35
C GLN A 19 -6.19 17.03 -5.27
N GLU A 20 -7.41 17.08 -4.74
CA GLU A 20 -8.33 15.94 -4.69
C GLU A 20 -8.62 15.39 -6.08
N PHE A 21 -8.92 16.26 -7.05
CA PHE A 21 -9.10 15.87 -8.44
C PHE A 21 -7.86 15.15 -9.00
N VAL A 22 -6.66 15.69 -8.75
CA VAL A 22 -5.40 15.09 -9.20
C VAL A 22 -5.18 13.71 -8.56
N MET A 23 -5.44 13.55 -7.27
CA MET A 23 -5.30 12.26 -6.58
C MET A 23 -6.23 11.21 -7.16
N HIS A 24 -7.50 11.55 -7.40
CA HIS A 24 -8.43 10.63 -8.05
C HIS A 24 -8.05 10.30 -9.49
N ALA A 25 -7.57 11.29 -10.26
CA ALA A 25 -7.17 11.07 -11.64
C ALA A 25 -5.94 10.15 -11.74
N LEU A 26 -5.03 10.21 -10.78
CA LEU A 26 -3.83 9.37 -10.75
C LEU A 26 -4.07 7.98 -10.17
N GLN A 27 -5.11 7.78 -9.36
CA GLN A 27 -5.40 6.49 -8.72
C GLN A 27 -5.48 5.32 -9.71
N GLU A 28 -6.06 5.55 -10.89
CA GLU A 28 -6.20 4.53 -11.94
C GLU A 28 -5.19 4.71 -13.09
N TYR A 29 -4.28 5.68 -12.98
CA TYR A 29 -3.32 5.95 -14.05
C TYR A 29 -2.11 5.01 -13.93
N PRO A 30 -1.76 4.26 -14.98
CA PRO A 30 -0.60 3.38 -14.94
C PRO A 30 0.71 4.19 -14.97
N ASN A 31 1.77 3.63 -14.38
CA ASN A 31 3.14 4.17 -14.48
C ASN A 31 3.32 5.60 -13.93
N VAL A 32 2.65 5.93 -12.83
CA VAL A 32 2.96 7.17 -12.08
C VAL A 32 4.43 7.13 -11.65
N PRO A 33 5.22 8.21 -11.85
CA PRO A 33 6.64 8.20 -11.50
C PRO A 33 6.85 7.93 -10.00
N PRO A 34 7.73 6.99 -9.60
CA PRO A 34 7.91 6.60 -8.20
C PRO A 34 8.30 7.77 -7.29
N GLU A 35 9.01 8.77 -7.81
CA GLU A 35 9.40 9.95 -7.05
C GLU A 35 8.19 10.82 -6.62
N TRP A 36 7.03 10.67 -7.27
CA TRP A 36 5.81 11.35 -6.85
C TRP A 36 5.24 10.73 -5.57
N THR A 37 5.40 9.42 -5.37
CA THR A 37 4.96 8.74 -4.14
C THR A 37 5.65 9.33 -2.92
N GLU A 38 6.98 9.50 -2.98
CA GLU A 38 7.73 10.11 -1.87
C GLU A 38 7.33 11.56 -1.62
N LEU A 39 7.13 12.33 -2.69
CA LEU A 39 6.72 13.73 -2.60
C LEU A 39 5.33 13.86 -1.93
N LEU A 40 4.38 13.04 -2.35
CA LEU A 40 3.04 12.98 -1.78
C LEU A 40 3.04 12.50 -0.34
N LEU A 41 3.87 11.51 0.01
CA LEU A 41 3.99 11.03 1.38
C LEU A 41 4.52 12.12 2.32
N ARG A 42 5.52 12.92 1.88
CA ARG A 42 6.01 14.07 2.66
C ARG A 42 4.91 15.09 2.88
N GLU A 43 4.17 15.45 1.83
CA GLU A 43 3.04 16.37 1.94
C GLU A 43 1.95 15.84 2.89
N ALA A 44 1.65 14.54 2.83
CA ALA A 44 0.67 13.92 3.71
C ALA A 44 1.09 13.95 5.19
N ILE A 45 2.39 13.81 5.47
CA ILE A 45 2.95 13.89 6.83
C ILE A 45 2.93 15.33 7.34
N ASP A 46 3.22 16.30 6.47
CA ASP A 46 3.34 17.72 6.83
C ASP A 46 1.97 18.43 6.89
N SER A 47 0.97 17.97 6.14
CA SER A 47 -0.35 18.59 6.03
C SER A 47 -1.50 17.66 6.40
N LYS A 48 -2.07 17.87 7.59
CA LYS A 48 -3.24 17.14 8.09
C LYS A 48 -4.49 17.27 7.22
N GLU A 49 -4.62 18.38 6.49
CA GLU A 49 -5.74 18.61 5.58
C GLU A 49 -5.66 17.69 4.36
N LYS A 50 -4.44 17.48 3.86
CA LYS A 50 -4.16 16.70 2.65
C LYS A 50 -3.89 15.22 2.93
N GLU A 51 -3.49 14.90 4.16
CA GLU A 51 -3.16 13.55 4.64
C GLU A 51 -4.17 12.49 4.19
N LEU A 52 -5.46 12.72 4.46
CA LEU A 52 -6.50 11.74 4.12
C LEU A 52 -6.60 11.51 2.60
N VAL A 53 -6.67 12.60 1.83
CA VAL A 53 -6.89 12.53 0.38
C VAL A 53 -5.70 11.85 -0.30
N ILE A 54 -4.47 12.19 0.10
CA ILE A 54 -3.27 11.56 -0.45
C ILE A 54 -3.23 10.08 -0.07
N LEU A 55 -3.25 9.75 1.22
CA LEU A 55 -3.05 8.36 1.68
C LEU A 55 -4.18 7.42 1.23
N ALA A 56 -5.37 7.95 0.94
CA ALA A 56 -6.49 7.20 0.40
C ALA A 56 -6.27 6.71 -1.04
N ASN A 57 -5.53 7.47 -1.86
CA ASN A 57 -5.50 7.32 -3.32
C ASN A 57 -4.16 6.80 -3.90
N ILE A 58 -3.10 6.70 -3.10
CA ILE A 58 -1.77 6.25 -3.58
C ILE A 58 -1.51 4.74 -3.41
N ASP A 59 -2.55 3.93 -3.15
CA ASP A 59 -2.38 2.50 -2.85
C ASP A 59 -1.86 1.66 -4.03
N LYS A 60 -2.06 2.14 -5.26
CA LYS A 60 -1.59 1.53 -6.51
C LYS A 60 -0.27 2.09 -7.03
N PHE A 61 0.31 3.08 -6.35
CA PHE A 61 1.55 3.71 -6.79
C PHE A 61 2.75 2.81 -6.49
N THR A 62 3.84 3.01 -7.22
CA THR A 62 5.11 2.34 -6.92
C THR A 62 5.73 2.96 -5.67
N PHE A 63 6.08 2.12 -4.70
CA PHE A 63 6.82 2.50 -3.50
C PHE A 63 8.30 2.17 -3.66
N THR A 64 9.16 3.09 -3.26
CA THR A 64 10.63 2.95 -3.21
C THR A 64 11.07 2.69 -1.77
N ASP A 65 12.36 2.37 -1.56
CA ASP A 65 12.96 2.33 -0.21
C ASP A 65 12.70 3.62 0.60
N GLY A 66 12.83 4.77 -0.06
CA GLY A 66 12.56 6.08 0.54
C GLY A 66 11.11 6.22 0.99
N ALA A 67 10.17 5.72 0.20
CA ALA A 67 8.75 5.73 0.53
C ALA A 67 8.43 4.83 1.75
N VAL A 68 9.10 3.69 1.90
CA VAL A 68 8.92 2.80 3.07
C VAL A 68 9.34 3.51 4.36
N ALA A 69 10.47 4.23 4.34
CA ALA A 69 10.91 5.00 5.50
C ALA A 69 9.90 6.10 5.88
N LEU A 70 9.37 6.84 4.89
CA LEU A 70 8.35 7.86 5.09
C LEU A 70 7.04 7.27 5.63
N LEU A 71 6.60 6.11 5.12
CA LEU A 71 5.41 5.43 5.63
C LEU A 71 5.57 5.03 7.11
N ALA A 72 6.73 4.49 7.48
CA ALA A 72 7.01 4.10 8.85
C ALA A 72 7.10 5.30 9.80
N GLU A 73 7.70 6.40 9.33
CA GLU A 73 7.72 7.68 10.05
C GLU A 73 6.29 8.20 10.27
N GLY A 74 5.51 8.32 9.18
CA GLY A 74 4.12 8.78 9.21
C GLY A 74 3.25 7.92 10.12
N TYR A 75 3.37 6.59 10.08
CA TYR A 75 2.64 5.69 11.00
C TYR A 75 2.95 5.98 12.48
N ARG A 76 4.21 6.29 12.81
CA ARG A 76 4.62 6.55 14.20
C ARG A 76 4.10 7.89 14.69
N SER A 77 4.18 8.94 13.85
CA SER A 77 3.81 10.31 14.20
C SER A 77 2.31 10.63 14.04
N ALA A 78 1.58 9.87 13.20
CA ALA A 78 0.19 10.13 12.90
C ALA A 78 -0.73 10.02 14.12
N ALA A 79 -1.83 10.78 14.08
CA ALA A 79 -2.91 10.69 15.05
C ALA A 79 -3.51 9.26 15.06
N LYS A 80 -4.02 8.82 16.22
CA LYS A 80 -4.47 7.43 16.42
C LYS A 80 -5.55 7.01 15.41
N ASP A 81 -6.43 7.93 15.05
CA ASP A 81 -7.50 7.76 14.06
C ASP A 81 -6.99 7.78 12.61
N ARG A 82 -5.75 8.20 12.35
CA ARG A 82 -5.13 8.22 11.01
C ARG A 82 -4.11 7.11 10.78
N LYS A 83 -3.55 6.51 11.84
CA LYS A 83 -2.55 5.42 11.73
C LYS A 83 -2.94 4.28 10.81
N HIS A 84 -4.24 3.96 10.74
CA HIS A 84 -4.76 2.90 9.88
C HIS A 84 -4.53 3.17 8.39
N LEU A 85 -4.44 4.43 7.95
CA LEU A 85 -4.16 4.80 6.56
C LEU A 85 -2.74 4.41 6.16
N PHE A 86 -1.75 4.74 7.00
CA PHE A 86 -0.37 4.31 6.80
C PHE A 86 -0.23 2.79 6.90
N ALA A 87 -0.84 2.17 7.91
CA ALA A 87 -0.79 0.72 8.09
C ALA A 87 -1.34 -0.02 6.87
N ARG A 88 -2.42 0.48 6.26
CA ARG A 88 -2.99 -0.07 5.03
C ARG A 88 -1.98 -0.04 3.87
N LEU A 89 -1.30 1.08 3.67
CA LEU A 89 -0.28 1.20 2.61
C LEU A 89 0.91 0.28 2.89
N ILE A 90 1.39 0.23 4.13
CA ILE A 90 2.49 -0.67 4.54
C ILE A 90 2.13 -2.14 4.31
N ALA A 91 0.89 -2.54 4.61
CA ALA A 91 0.43 -3.93 4.41
C ALA A 91 0.33 -4.33 2.93
N ASN A 92 0.22 -3.36 2.02
CA ASN A 92 0.10 -3.56 0.58
C ASN A 92 1.42 -3.42 -0.18
N LEU A 93 2.52 -3.08 0.50
CA LEU A 93 3.85 -3.04 -0.12
C LEU A 93 4.21 -4.39 -0.76
N ASP A 94 5.08 -4.32 -1.77
CA ASP A 94 5.63 -5.53 -2.39
C ASP A 94 6.38 -6.37 -1.33
N PRO A 95 6.30 -7.72 -1.43
CA PRO A 95 6.94 -8.59 -0.46
C PRO A 95 8.44 -8.34 -0.29
N GLU A 96 9.15 -8.05 -1.38
CA GLU A 96 10.58 -7.72 -1.38
C GLU A 96 10.87 -6.51 -0.48
N LEU A 97 10.18 -5.39 -0.71
CA LEU A 97 10.32 -4.17 0.11
C LEU A 97 10.00 -4.42 1.59
N ILE A 98 8.97 -5.21 1.88
CA ILE A 98 8.63 -5.53 3.29
C ILE A 98 9.77 -6.27 3.98
N LEU A 99 10.39 -7.23 3.29
CA LEU A 99 11.44 -8.07 3.85
C LEU A 99 12.78 -7.33 3.96
N GLU A 100 13.14 -6.53 2.96
CA GLU A 100 14.32 -5.66 2.99
C GLU A 100 14.27 -4.64 4.13
N HIS A 101 13.08 -4.10 4.40
CA HIS A 101 12.84 -3.11 5.45
C HIS A 101 12.29 -3.70 6.75
N ARG A 102 12.52 -5.00 7.01
CA ARG A 102 12.00 -5.71 8.19
C ARG A 102 12.29 -4.98 9.51
N SER A 103 13.48 -4.41 9.67
CA SER A 103 13.87 -3.66 10.88
C SER A 103 13.06 -2.37 11.05
N THR A 104 12.88 -1.61 9.96
CA THR A 104 12.09 -0.38 9.92
C THR A 104 10.61 -0.64 10.20
N LEU A 105 10.08 -1.76 9.71
CA LEU A 105 8.66 -2.13 9.85
C LEU A 105 8.38 -2.96 11.11
N ALA A 106 9.40 -3.33 11.88
CA ALA A 106 9.26 -4.03 13.15
C ALA A 106 8.45 -3.17 14.13
N GLY A 107 7.44 -3.77 14.76
CA GLY A 107 6.51 -3.07 15.65
C GLY A 107 5.35 -2.36 14.94
N ILE A 108 5.38 -2.31 13.60
CA ILE A 108 4.23 -1.94 12.77
C ILE A 108 3.55 -3.21 12.25
N LEU A 109 4.35 -4.11 11.67
CA LEU A 109 3.90 -5.42 11.18
C LEU A 109 4.08 -6.52 12.23
N THR A 110 3.20 -7.51 12.18
CA THR A 110 3.27 -8.71 13.04
C THR A 110 4.24 -9.75 12.46
N PRO A 111 4.76 -10.70 13.26
CA PRO A 111 5.57 -11.81 12.76
C PRO A 111 4.88 -12.60 11.63
N LYS A 112 3.58 -12.87 11.78
CA LYS A 112 2.76 -13.53 10.75
C LYS A 112 2.72 -12.76 9.42
N ALA A 113 2.73 -11.43 9.48
CA ALA A 113 2.78 -10.62 8.26
C ALA A 113 4.12 -10.80 7.54
N PHE A 114 5.24 -10.89 8.26
CA PHE A 114 6.53 -11.18 7.65
C PHE A 114 6.61 -12.60 7.10
N GLU A 115 6.11 -13.60 7.82
CA GLU A 115 6.03 -15.00 7.35
C GLU A 115 5.22 -15.10 6.06
N LEU A 116 4.07 -14.42 5.97
CA LEU A 116 3.29 -14.38 4.74
C LEU A 116 4.08 -13.75 3.59
N ASN A 117 4.82 -12.66 3.83
CA ASN A 117 5.62 -12.02 2.78
C ASN A 117 6.77 -12.91 2.31
N GLU A 118 7.40 -13.63 3.22
CA GLU A 118 8.45 -14.61 2.89
C GLU A 118 7.89 -15.77 2.05
N PHE A 119 6.70 -16.26 2.39
CA PHE A 119 6.00 -17.27 1.61
C PHE A 119 5.59 -16.76 0.22
N LEU A 120 5.07 -15.53 0.13
CA LEU A 120 4.69 -14.93 -1.16
C LEU A 120 5.89 -14.67 -2.07
N LEU A 121 7.08 -14.43 -1.52
CA LEU A 121 8.29 -14.16 -2.31
C LEU A 121 9.01 -15.45 -2.72
N ASN A 122 9.06 -16.45 -1.84
CA ASN A 122 9.91 -17.63 -2.01
C ASN A 122 9.13 -18.94 -2.25
N GLY A 123 7.80 -18.92 -2.07
CA GLY A 123 6.96 -20.11 -2.25
C GLY A 123 6.90 -20.56 -3.70
N GLY A 124 6.85 -21.88 -3.91
CA GLY A 124 6.64 -22.44 -5.24
C GLY A 124 5.24 -22.15 -5.77
N GLU A 125 5.09 -22.13 -7.10
CA GLU A 125 3.78 -21.89 -7.74
C GLU A 125 2.70 -22.87 -7.26
N GLU A 126 3.03 -24.17 -7.15
CA GLU A 126 2.13 -25.20 -6.65
C GLU A 126 1.72 -24.95 -5.20
N GLU A 127 2.67 -24.62 -4.32
CA GLU A 127 2.42 -24.30 -2.91
C GLU A 127 1.52 -23.06 -2.76
N LEU A 128 1.74 -22.03 -3.60
CA LEU A 128 0.92 -20.82 -3.61
C LEU A 128 -0.51 -21.12 -4.06
N TRP A 129 -0.71 -21.97 -5.07
CA TRP A 129 -2.04 -22.40 -5.52
C TRP A 129 -2.76 -23.24 -4.46
N GLU A 130 -2.07 -24.17 -3.81
CA GLU A 130 -2.61 -24.97 -2.72
C GLU A 130 -3.07 -24.08 -1.56
N GLU A 131 -2.22 -23.14 -1.14
CA GLU A 131 -2.55 -22.21 -0.07
C GLU A 131 -3.71 -21.30 -0.48
N TYR A 132 -3.75 -20.81 -1.72
CA TYR A 132 -4.87 -20.01 -2.22
C TYR A 132 -6.18 -20.78 -2.19
N GLY A 133 -6.19 -22.02 -2.68
CA GLY A 133 -7.37 -22.90 -2.63
C GLY A 133 -7.83 -23.18 -1.19
N SER A 134 -6.88 -23.40 -0.27
CA SER A 134 -7.16 -23.58 1.16
C SER A 134 -7.82 -22.35 1.78
N VAL A 135 -7.29 -21.16 1.49
CA VAL A 135 -7.86 -19.89 1.97
C VAL A 135 -9.27 -19.66 1.42
N LEU A 136 -9.50 -19.93 0.12
CA LEU A 136 -10.85 -19.81 -0.47
C LEU A 136 -11.83 -20.79 0.18
N ALA A 137 -11.45 -22.05 0.37
CA ALA A 137 -12.28 -23.04 1.03
C ALA A 137 -12.59 -22.66 2.50
N ALA A 138 -11.65 -22.01 3.20
CA ALA A 138 -11.88 -21.48 4.53
C ALA A 138 -12.89 -20.32 4.52
N MET A 139 -12.77 -19.40 3.55
CA MET A 139 -13.71 -18.29 3.38
C MET A 139 -15.14 -18.75 3.05
N GLU A 140 -15.29 -19.81 2.24
CA GLU A 140 -16.61 -20.35 1.88
C GLU A 140 -17.32 -21.04 3.06
N ARG A 141 -16.57 -21.57 4.02
CA ARG A 141 -17.13 -22.25 5.20
C ARG A 141 -17.55 -21.29 6.31
N ASP A 142 -16.97 -20.09 6.33
CA ASP A 142 -17.23 -19.11 7.36
C ASP A 142 -18.52 -18.34 7.06
N GLU A 143 -19.44 -18.26 8.03
CA GLU A 143 -20.71 -17.53 7.86
C GLU A 143 -20.51 -16.01 7.90
N ASN A 144 -19.36 -15.55 8.41
CA ASN A 144 -19.02 -14.15 8.57
C ASN A 144 -17.79 -13.78 7.76
N PHE A 145 -17.76 -12.53 7.29
CA PHE A 145 -16.61 -12.00 6.57
C PHE A 145 -15.36 -11.92 7.47
N GLN A 146 -14.31 -12.64 7.06
CA GLN A 146 -13.00 -12.63 7.71
C GLN A 146 -12.01 -11.78 6.91
N GLN A 147 -11.72 -10.57 7.41
CA GLN A 147 -10.83 -9.61 6.74
C GLN A 147 -9.43 -10.18 6.49
N ASP A 148 -8.89 -10.97 7.42
CA ASP A 148 -7.55 -11.56 7.30
C ASP A 148 -7.48 -12.60 6.19
N LEU A 149 -8.50 -13.45 6.06
CA LEU A 149 -8.60 -14.44 4.98
C LEU A 149 -8.75 -13.74 3.63
N TYR A 150 -9.63 -12.73 3.54
CA TYR A 150 -9.79 -11.95 2.31
C TYR A 150 -8.49 -11.26 1.88
N THR A 151 -7.77 -10.66 2.84
CA THR A 151 -6.51 -9.98 2.58
C THR A 151 -5.46 -10.98 2.10
N LYS A 152 -5.32 -12.13 2.77
CA LYS A 152 -4.39 -13.19 2.37
C LYS A 152 -4.72 -13.75 0.98
N ALA A 153 -5.99 -14.04 0.70
CA ALA A 153 -6.44 -14.49 -0.62
C ALA A 153 -6.09 -13.48 -1.72
N LYS A 154 -6.36 -12.18 -1.48
CA LYS A 154 -6.04 -11.12 -2.44
C LYS A 154 -4.53 -11.06 -2.72
N ARG A 155 -3.68 -11.18 -1.70
CA ARG A 155 -2.23 -11.15 -1.88
C ARG A 155 -1.71 -12.37 -2.64
N LEU A 156 -2.21 -13.57 -2.31
CA LEU A 156 -1.89 -14.81 -3.05
C LEU A 156 -2.29 -14.70 -4.51
N ALA A 157 -3.51 -14.23 -4.79
CA ALA A 157 -3.98 -14.04 -6.15
C ALA A 157 -3.06 -13.07 -6.93
N ILE A 158 -2.72 -11.92 -6.36
CA ILE A 158 -1.81 -10.95 -7.00
C ILE A 158 -0.46 -11.60 -7.31
N THR A 159 0.11 -12.39 -6.39
CA THR A 159 1.38 -13.09 -6.62
C THR A 159 1.27 -14.14 -7.73
N LEU A 160 0.16 -14.88 -7.80
CA LEU A 160 -0.04 -15.95 -8.78
C LEU A 160 -0.25 -15.46 -10.23
N VAL A 161 -0.70 -14.22 -10.45
CA VAL A 161 -0.87 -13.62 -11.79
C VAL A 161 0.26 -12.66 -12.19
N LYS A 162 1.29 -12.48 -11.36
CA LYS A 162 2.52 -11.77 -11.75
C LYS A 162 3.33 -12.61 -12.73
#